data_AF-A0A8X6HN15-F1
#
_entry.id   AF-A0A8X6HN15-F1
#
_cell.length_a   1.000
_cell.length_b   1.000
_cell.length_c   1.000
_cell.angle_alpha   90.00
_cell.angle_beta   90.00
_cell.angle_gamma   90.00
#
_symmetry.space_group_name_H-M   'P 1'
#
loop_
_entity.id
_entity.type
_entity.pdbx_description
1 polymer ?
#
loop_
_entity_poly.entity_id
_entity_poly.type
_entity_poly.pdbx_seq_one_letter_code
_entity_poly.pdbx_strand_id
1 'polypeptide(L)'
;MGSNKKKWMPRKQGTPIDACPGLFKSKTLGRVFTVNPRQTECFYLQLLLVNVTGPLSFQDIRKVNGQQYPKYEDACFTLGSLEDDNQ
;
A
#
# COMPACT_ATOMS: atom_id res chain seq x y z
N MET A 1 -44.22 16.80 8.04
CA MET A 1 -43.05 17.01 8.94
C MET A 1 -41.86 16.24 8.39
N GLY A 2 -40.65 16.76 8.57
CA GLY A 2 -39.49 16.62 7.68
C GLY A 2 -38.99 15.20 7.37
N SER A 3 -38.75 14.96 6.08
CA SER A 3 -38.04 13.78 5.57
C SER A 3 -36.56 13.85 5.95
N ASN A 4 -36.12 12.99 6.87
CA ASN A 4 -34.72 12.89 7.29
C ASN A 4 -33.89 12.25 6.15
N LYS A 5 -33.17 13.08 5.39
CA LYS A 5 -32.24 12.62 4.35
C LYS A 5 -30.92 12.20 5.01
N LYS A 6 -30.77 10.92 5.34
CA LYS A 6 -29.48 10.37 5.81
C LYS A 6 -28.45 10.50 4.69
N LYS A 7 -27.50 11.43 4.85
CA LYS A 7 -26.35 11.61 3.96
C LYS A 7 -25.27 10.62 4.36
N TRP A 8 -24.91 9.71 3.46
CA TRP A 8 -23.79 8.79 3.68
C TRP A 8 -22.50 9.59 3.89
N MET A 9 -21.71 9.19 4.89
CA MET A 9 -20.38 9.74 5.14
C MET A 9 -19.37 8.60 5.24
N PRO A 10 -18.20 8.71 4.58
CA PRO A 10 -17.13 7.73 4.73
C PRO A 10 -16.70 7.62 6.20
N ARG A 11 -16.46 6.39 6.65
CA ARG A 11 -15.88 6.13 7.97
C ARG A 11 -14.40 6.52 7.95
N LYS A 12 -14.02 7.50 8.76
CA LYS A 12 -12.62 7.87 9.01
C LYS A 12 -12.13 7.08 10.23
N GLN A 13 -11.46 5.96 10.00
CA GLN A 13 -10.87 5.13 11.07
C GLN A 13 -9.35 5.11 10.93
N GLY A 14 -8.66 5.30 12.04
CA GLY A 14 -7.19 5.32 12.09
C GLY A 14 -6.61 6.71 12.36
N THR A 15 -5.29 6.82 12.32
CA THR A 15 -4.53 8.06 12.52
C THR A 15 -4.40 8.81 11.19
N PRO A 16 -4.67 10.13 11.12
CA PRO A 16 -4.46 10.87 9.88
C PRO A 16 -2.98 10.82 9.44
N ILE A 17 -2.75 10.81 8.12
CA ILE A 17 -1.42 10.89 7.52
C ILE A 17 -1.21 12.30 6.99
N ASP A 18 -0.31 13.07 7.62
CA ASP A 18 -0.09 14.49 7.29
C ASP A 18 0.34 14.72 5.84
N ALA A 19 1.08 13.76 5.27
CA ALA A 19 1.54 13.81 3.89
C ALA A 19 0.39 13.76 2.85
N CYS A 20 -0.78 13.20 3.21
CA CYS A 20 -1.90 12.97 2.29
C CYS A 20 -3.25 13.27 2.96
N PRO A 21 -3.87 14.45 2.72
CA PRO A 21 -5.16 14.80 3.29
C PRO A 21 -6.25 13.77 2.99
N GLY A 22 -6.91 13.27 4.03
CA GLY A 22 -8.00 12.29 3.91
C GLY A 22 -7.57 10.82 3.95
N LEU A 23 -6.26 10.54 4.01
CA LEU A 23 -5.73 9.19 4.23
C LEU A 23 -5.54 8.93 5.73
N PHE A 24 -6.02 7.77 6.20
CA PHE A 24 -5.92 7.36 7.60
C PHE A 24 -5.20 6.01 7.71
N LYS A 25 -4.21 5.92 8.60
CA LYS A 25 -3.46 4.69 8.89
C LYS A 25 -4.20 3.83 9.92
N SER A 26 -4.46 2.57 9.58
CA SER A 26 -5.08 1.57 10.47
C SER A 26 -4.09 0.44 10.79
N LYS A 27 -4.28 -0.24 11.93
CA LYS A 27 -3.52 -1.46 12.30
C LYS A 27 -3.99 -2.70 11.56
N THR A 28 -5.14 -2.64 10.90
CA THR A 28 -5.75 -3.78 10.20
C THR A 28 -5.65 -3.54 8.71
N LEU A 29 -5.02 -4.47 8.00
CA LEU A 29 -5.11 -4.54 6.55
C LEU A 29 -6.57 -4.87 6.18
N GLY A 30 -7.18 -4.06 5.34
CA GLY A 30 -8.56 -4.22 4.92
C GLY A 30 -8.74 -5.40 3.96
N ARG A 31 -9.45 -5.16 2.85
CA ARG A 31 -9.61 -6.16 1.80
C ARG A 31 -8.35 -6.22 0.96
N VAL A 32 -7.62 -7.31 1.06
CA VAL A 32 -6.51 -7.64 0.15
C VAL A 32 -7.06 -8.58 -0.92
N PHE A 33 -6.73 -8.34 -2.18
CA PHE A 33 -7.19 -9.19 -3.28
C PHE A 33 -6.55 -10.58 -3.17
N THR A 34 -7.35 -11.63 -3.32
CA THR A 34 -6.83 -12.98 -3.48
C THR A 34 -6.25 -13.10 -4.88
N VAL A 35 -4.92 -13.11 -4.99
CA VAL A 35 -4.21 -13.26 -6.26
C VAL A 35 -4.11 -14.74 -6.62
N ASN A 36 -4.33 -15.07 -7.90
CA ASN A 36 -4.15 -16.43 -8.39
C ASN A 36 -2.64 -16.78 -8.41
N PRO A 37 -2.22 -17.98 -8.00
CA PRO A 37 -0.81 -18.41 -8.04
C PRO A 37 -0.11 -18.25 -9.41
N ARG A 38 -0.88 -18.22 -10.51
CA ARG A 38 -0.34 -18.01 -11.87
C ARG A 38 -0.02 -16.54 -12.17
N GLN A 39 -0.50 -15.60 -11.36
CA GLN A 39 -0.28 -14.17 -11.52
C GLN A 39 0.86 -13.70 -10.63
N THR A 40 2.07 -14.10 -11.00
CA THR A 40 3.31 -13.79 -10.25
C THR A 40 3.51 -12.28 -10.08
N GLU A 41 3.27 -11.48 -11.12
CA GLU A 41 3.39 -10.02 -11.02
C GLU A 41 2.46 -9.39 -9.99
N CYS A 42 1.20 -9.84 -9.93
CA CYS A 42 0.23 -9.36 -8.94
C CYS A 42 0.63 -9.76 -7.51
N PHE A 43 1.25 -10.94 -7.35
CA PHE A 43 1.73 -11.41 -6.06
C PHE A 43 2.85 -10.49 -5.54
N TYR A 44 3.85 -10.17 -6.36
CA TYR A 44 4.92 -9.23 -5.97
C TYR A 44 4.40 -7.81 -5.77
N LEU A 45 3.48 -7.33 -6.62
CA LEU A 45 2.85 -6.03 -6.44
C LEU A 45 2.12 -5.93 -5.09
N GLN A 46 1.37 -6.96 -4.71
CA GLN A 46 0.71 -7.02 -3.40
C GLN A 46 1.71 -6.99 -2.25
N LEU A 47 2.82 -7.73 -2.37
CA LEU A 47 3.88 -7.73 -1.36
C LEU A 47 4.53 -6.35 -1.21
N LEU A 48 4.77 -5.63 -2.31
CA LEU A 48 5.26 -4.26 -2.26
C LEU A 48 4.25 -3.30 -1.63
N LEU A 49 2.96 -3.38 -1.99
CA LEU A 49 1.93 -2.51 -1.44
C LEU A 49 1.73 -2.66 0.08
N VAL A 50 2.03 -3.83 0.64
CA VAL A 50 1.97 -4.05 2.09
C VAL A 50 3.15 -3.37 2.81
N ASN A 51 4.30 -3.30 2.17
CA ASN A 51 5.54 -2.80 2.77
C ASN A 51 5.85 -1.33 2.42
N VAL A 52 5.47 -0.87 1.21
CA VAL A 52 5.69 0.48 0.70
C VAL A 52 4.52 1.37 1.11
N THR A 53 4.80 2.40 1.91
CA THR A 53 3.78 3.34 2.39
C THR A 53 3.70 4.58 1.50
N GLY A 54 2.48 4.99 1.14
CA GLY A 54 2.21 6.22 0.38
C GLY A 54 2.74 6.31 -1.07
N PRO A 55 2.85 5.21 -1.85
CA PRO A 55 3.26 5.35 -3.24
C PRO A 55 2.22 6.16 -4.04
N LEU A 56 2.69 7.09 -4.88
CA LEU A 56 1.83 7.94 -5.71
C LEU A 56 1.68 7.40 -7.15
N SER A 57 2.52 6.44 -7.54
CA SER A 57 2.52 5.82 -8.87
C SER A 57 3.06 4.38 -8.83
N PHE A 58 2.83 3.61 -9.89
CA PHE A 58 3.44 2.27 -10.04
C PHE A 58 4.96 2.29 -10.15
N GLN A 59 5.53 3.42 -10.56
CA GLN A 59 6.98 3.61 -10.54
C GLN A 59 7.48 3.76 -9.10
N ASP A 60 6.75 4.52 -8.27
CA ASP A 60 7.07 4.69 -6.85
C ASP A 60 6.95 3.37 -6.08
N ILE A 61 5.99 2.51 -6.42
CA ILE A 61 5.84 1.18 -5.80
C ILE A 61 7.10 0.31 -6.05
N ARG A 62 7.73 0.46 -7.22
CA ARG A 62 8.96 -0.26 -7.59
C ARG A 62 10.23 0.47 -7.18
N LYS A 63 10.12 1.54 -6.39
CA LYS A 63 11.27 2.32 -5.95
C LYS A 63 11.69 1.86 -4.56
N VAL A 64 12.86 1.26 -4.44
CA VAL A 64 13.45 0.81 -3.18
C VAL A 64 14.77 1.55 -2.99
N ASN A 65 14.96 2.19 -1.83
CA ASN A 65 16.16 2.99 -1.51
C ASN A 65 16.55 4.05 -2.56
N GLY A 66 15.55 4.66 -3.21
CA GLY A 66 15.81 5.67 -4.25
C GLY A 66 16.04 5.10 -5.66
N GLN A 67 16.25 3.79 -5.80
CA GLN A 67 16.44 3.11 -7.08
C GLN A 67 15.11 2.55 -7.59
N GLN A 68 14.79 2.83 -8.85
CA GLN A 68 13.61 2.27 -9.52
C GLN A 68 13.96 0.95 -10.22
N TYR A 69 13.12 -0.07 -10.00
CA TYR A 69 13.30 -1.39 -10.59
C TYR A 69 12.35 -1.64 -11.76
N PRO A 70 12.78 -2.41 -12.79
CA PRO A 70 11.95 -2.71 -13.96
C PRO A 70 10.84 -3.73 -13.64
N LYS A 71 11.07 -4.68 -12.73
CA LYS A 71 10.06 -5.66 -12.31
C LYS A 71 9.69 -5.49 -10.84
N TYR A 72 8.46 -5.86 -10.49
CA TYR A 72 8.02 -5.91 -9.09
C TYR A 72 8.77 -6.98 -8.30
N GLU A 73 9.15 -8.08 -8.95
CA GLU A 73 9.96 -9.15 -8.37
C GLU A 73 11.33 -8.62 -7.88
N ASP A 74 12.06 -7.89 -8.72
CA ASP A 74 13.37 -7.33 -8.38
C ASP A 74 13.27 -6.32 -7.21
N ALA A 75 12.23 -5.51 -7.20
CA ALA A 75 11.93 -4.60 -6.10
C ALA A 75 11.62 -5.37 -4.80
N CYS A 76 10.82 -6.45 -4.88
CA CYS A 76 10.51 -7.31 -3.73
C CYS A 76 11.76 -7.97 -3.16
N PHE A 77 12.62 -8.53 -4.01
CA PHE A 77 13.86 -9.16 -3.56
C PHE A 77 14.77 -8.14 -2.89
N THR A 78 14.95 -6.96 -3.48
CA THR A 78 15.73 -5.88 -2.86
C THR A 78 15.12 -5.45 -1.52
N LEU A 79 13.78 -5.34 -1.44
CA LEU A 79 13.08 -4.94 -0.23
C LEU A 79 13.18 -5.99 0.90
N GLY A 80 13.11 -7.28 0.54
CA GLY A 80 13.26 -8.40 1.50
C GLY A 80 14.71 -8.69 1.88
N SER A 81 15.67 -8.35 1.02
CA SER A 81 17.11 -8.38 1.35
C SER A 81 17.55 -7.19 2.21
N LEU A 82 16.68 -6.22 2.52
CA LEU A 82 16.93 -5.17 3.50
C LEU A 82 16.60 -5.62 4.95
N GLU A 83 16.75 -6.91 5.24
CA GLU A 83 17.15 -7.36 6.57
C GLU A 83 18.68 -7.38 6.63
N ASP A 84 19.31 -6.21 6.54
CA ASP A 84 20.73 -6.08 6.89
C ASP A 84 20.99 -4.83 7.72
N ASP A 85 21.90 -5.02 8.65
CA ASP A 85 22.06 -4.40 9.95
C ASP A 85 22.27 -2.88 9.91
N ASN A 86 21.51 -2.17 10.73
CA ASN A 86 22.02 -0.95 11.31
C ASN A 86 21.81 -0.99 12.84
N GLN A 87 22.91 -1.37 13.49
CA GLN A 87 23.24 -1.20 14.90
C GLN A 87 23.17 0.26 15.36
#